data_AF-A0AAX1NC17-F1
#
_entry.id   AF-A0AAX1NC17-F1
#
_cell.length_a   1.000
_cell.length_b   1.000
_cell.length_c   1.000
_cell.angle_alpha   90.00
_cell.angle_beta   90.00
_cell.angle_gamma   90.00
#
_symmetry.space_group_name_H-M   'P 1'
#
loop_
_entity.id
_entity.type
_entity.pdbx_description
1 polymer ?
#
loop_
_entity_poly.entity_id
_entity_poly.type
_entity_poly.pdbx_seq_one_letter_code
_entity_poly.pdbx_strand_id
1 'polypeptide(L)'
;MKKILLLFSLLFIYASASHAQLVIVVQAVASSIKAPNSLDNVTFYHKSGETTTLPIRKVKKKMEIQDFDSVKVQTVYALERVQKIYGSSTNTSDIPEDALYYAHTKRYRNARMSSLFAASAWSLSLLNPYFLIVAPLPTLQALKRDKGVDKKYVMNGKEWRTFKKEYKVHIKNHKNKSQASVVEADNVPSTSSSEKNYTI
;
A
#
# COMPACT_ATOMS: atom_id res chain seq x y z
N MET A 1 31.37 47.64 -0.20
CA MET A 1 30.15 47.09 -0.85
C MET A 1 30.32 45.65 -1.35
N LYS A 2 31.38 45.29 -2.08
CA LYS A 2 31.59 43.91 -2.61
C LYS A 2 31.54 42.80 -1.55
N LYS A 3 32.13 43.02 -0.36
CA LYS A 3 32.14 42.03 0.74
C LYS A 3 30.74 41.78 1.34
N ILE A 4 29.89 42.80 1.40
CA ILE A 4 28.52 42.69 1.91
C ILE A 4 27.65 41.92 0.91
N LEU A 5 27.80 42.19 -0.39
CA LEU A 5 27.10 41.47 -1.46
C LEU A 5 27.46 39.97 -1.46
N LEU A 6 28.73 39.63 -1.22
CA LEU A 6 29.22 38.26 -1.14
C LEU A 6 28.67 37.53 0.09
N LEU A 7 28.50 38.23 1.21
CA LEU A 7 27.93 37.68 2.43
C LEU A 7 26.43 37.40 2.28
N PHE A 8 25.70 38.28 1.60
CA PHE A 8 24.29 38.05 1.25
C PHE A 8 24.11 36.91 0.25
N SER A 9 25.00 36.74 -0.74
CA SER A 9 24.89 35.60 -1.67
C SER A 9 25.16 34.26 -0.98
N LEU A 10 26.12 34.20 -0.06
CA LEU A 10 26.38 33.02 0.77
C LEU A 10 25.19 32.66 1.66
N LEU A 11 24.57 33.66 2.30
CA LEU A 11 23.36 33.47 3.12
C LEU A 11 22.17 32.97 2.29
N PHE A 12 22.01 33.50 1.08
CA PHE A 12 20.95 33.07 0.16
C PHE A 12 21.17 31.64 -0.33
N ILE A 13 22.41 31.25 -0.67
CA ILE A 13 22.75 29.87 -1.05
C ILE A 13 22.47 28.91 0.11
N TYR A 14 22.82 29.30 1.34
CA TYR A 14 22.58 28.47 2.54
C TYR A 14 21.09 28.28 2.81
N ALA A 15 20.28 29.35 2.72
CA ALA A 15 18.83 29.28 2.86
C ALA A 15 18.19 28.46 1.72
N SER A 16 18.70 28.57 0.49
CA SER A 16 18.18 27.80 -0.65
C SER A 16 18.45 26.30 -0.49
N ALA A 17 19.63 25.93 0.00
CA ALA A 17 20.02 24.54 0.24
C ALA A 17 19.20 23.88 1.36
N SER A 18 18.85 24.62 2.42
CA SER A 18 18.03 24.09 3.52
C SER A 18 16.57 23.82 3.08
N HIS A 19 16.00 24.66 2.21
CA HIS A 19 14.67 24.44 1.65
C HIS A 19 14.64 23.25 0.68
N ALA A 20 15.69 23.05 -0.12
CA ALA A 20 15.80 21.91 -1.03
C ALA A 20 15.82 20.55 -0.29
N GLN A 21 16.50 20.48 0.86
CA GLN A 21 16.54 19.27 1.70
C GLN A 21 15.15 18.92 2.28
N LEU A 22 14.37 19.93 2.66
CA LEU A 22 13.02 19.75 3.22
C LEU A 22 12.03 19.22 2.17
N VAL A 23 12.13 19.70 0.92
CA VAL A 23 11.31 19.22 -0.21
C VAL A 23 11.59 17.75 -0.53
N ILE A 24 12.84 17.30 -0.47
CA ILE A 24 13.20 15.89 -0.71
C ILE A 24 12.61 14.97 0.36
N VAL A 25 12.64 15.38 1.63
CA VAL A 25 12.02 14.64 2.74
C VAL A 25 10.50 14.57 2.57
N VAL A 26 9.85 15.69 2.20
CA VAL A 26 8.40 15.73 1.97
C VAL A 26 7.98 14.90 0.76
N GLN A 27 8.73 14.93 -0.36
CA GLN A 27 8.46 14.06 -1.51
C GLN A 27 8.67 12.58 -1.19
N ALA A 28 9.66 12.23 -0.38
CA ALA A 28 9.87 10.87 0.09
C ALA A 28 8.70 10.37 0.96
N VAL A 29 8.14 11.25 1.81
CA VAL A 29 6.95 10.94 2.61
C VAL A 29 5.68 10.87 1.75
N ALA A 30 5.46 11.81 0.82
CA ALA A 30 4.28 11.86 -0.03
C ALA A 30 4.20 10.68 -1.01
N SER A 31 5.34 10.25 -1.57
CA SER A 31 5.40 9.06 -2.45
C SER A 31 5.07 7.73 -1.74
N SER A 32 5.04 7.74 -0.41
CA SER A 32 4.63 6.57 0.40
C SER A 32 3.11 6.41 0.51
N ILE A 33 2.33 7.43 0.12
CA ILE A 33 0.86 7.42 0.22
C ILE A 33 0.28 6.64 -0.97
N LYS A 34 -0.17 5.42 -0.68
CA LYS A 34 -0.63 4.43 -1.67
C LYS A 34 -2.07 4.74 -2.13
N ALA A 35 -2.26 4.98 -3.44
CA ALA A 35 -3.57 4.90 -4.08
C ALA A 35 -4.10 3.45 -4.06
N PRO A 36 -5.41 3.22 -3.87
CA PRO A 36 -5.96 1.87 -3.71
C PRO A 36 -6.00 1.16 -5.06
N ASN A 37 -5.79 -0.15 -5.05
CA ASN A 37 -5.96 -0.98 -6.24
C ASN A 37 -7.27 -1.77 -6.12
N SER A 38 -7.90 -2.14 -7.23
CA SER A 38 -9.12 -2.96 -7.23
C SER A 38 -8.93 -4.34 -6.59
N LEU A 39 -7.69 -4.81 -6.51
CA LEU A 39 -7.27 -6.02 -5.80
C LEU A 39 -7.43 -5.94 -4.27
N ASP A 40 -7.64 -4.75 -3.71
CA ASP A 40 -7.79 -4.56 -2.26
C ASP A 40 -9.26 -4.75 -1.79
N ASN A 41 -10.07 -5.52 -2.53
CA ASN A 41 -11.41 -5.92 -2.08
C ASN A 41 -11.34 -7.16 -1.17
N VAL A 42 -12.27 -7.25 -0.23
CA VAL A 42 -12.41 -8.34 0.73
C VAL A 42 -13.80 -8.92 0.61
N THR A 43 -13.89 -10.24 0.53
CA THR A 43 -15.17 -10.95 0.48
C THR A 43 -15.36 -11.73 1.77
N PHE A 44 -16.49 -11.50 2.44
CA PHE A 44 -16.91 -12.18 3.66
C PHE A 44 -17.96 -13.23 3.29
N TYR A 45 -17.78 -14.45 3.76
CA TYR A 45 -18.74 -15.55 3.61
C TYR A 45 -19.51 -15.72 4.90
N HIS A 46 -20.83 -15.53 4.84
CA HIS A 46 -21.72 -15.63 5.98
C HIS A 46 -22.21 -17.07 6.18
N LYS A 47 -22.57 -17.39 7.43
CA LYS A 47 -23.18 -18.69 7.80
C LYS A 47 -24.48 -18.98 7.05
N SER A 48 -25.20 -17.93 6.65
CA SER A 48 -26.43 -18.01 5.85
C SER A 48 -26.19 -18.41 4.38
N GLY A 49 -24.93 -18.48 3.94
CA GLY A 49 -24.56 -18.68 2.53
C GLY A 49 -24.48 -17.39 1.71
N GLU A 50 -24.82 -16.24 2.31
CA GLU A 50 -24.67 -14.93 1.66
C GLU A 50 -23.20 -14.50 1.61
N THR A 51 -22.85 -13.69 0.60
CA THR A 51 -21.50 -13.14 0.45
C THR A 51 -21.52 -11.63 0.40
N THR A 52 -20.71 -11.00 1.24
CA THR A 52 -20.57 -9.54 1.28
C THR A 52 -19.18 -9.16 0.80
N THR A 53 -19.08 -8.47 -0.34
CA THR A 53 -17.80 -7.96 -0.86
C THR A 53 -17.67 -6.47 -0.62
N LEU A 54 -16.62 -6.06 0.10
CA LEU A 54 -16.35 -4.66 0.41
C LEU A 54 -14.92 -4.27 0.05
N PRO A 55 -14.69 -3.03 -0.39
CA PRO A 55 -13.35 -2.49 -0.50
C PRO A 55 -12.71 -2.38 0.89
N ILE A 56 -11.44 -2.78 1.03
CA ILE A 56 -10.74 -2.82 2.34
C ILE A 56 -10.80 -1.49 3.12
N ARG A 57 -10.95 -0.36 2.42
CA ARG A 57 -11.06 0.97 3.03
C ARG A 57 -12.31 1.13 3.89
N LYS A 58 -13.39 0.44 3.51
CA LYS A 58 -14.66 0.41 4.24
C LYS A 58 -14.61 -0.58 5.40
N VAL A 59 -13.71 -1.56 5.37
CA VAL A 59 -13.43 -2.44 6.51
C VAL A 59 -12.76 -1.61 7.61
N LYS A 60 -13.55 -1.29 8.63
CA LYS A 60 -13.19 -0.48 9.79
C LYS A 60 -13.89 -1.07 11.02
N LYS A 61 -13.30 -0.89 12.19
CA LYS A 61 -13.83 -1.35 13.50
C LYS A 61 -15.26 -0.88 13.83
N LYS A 62 -15.78 0.15 13.14
CA LYS A 62 -17.15 0.66 13.33
C LYS A 62 -18.19 0.01 12.39
N MET A 63 -17.75 -0.72 11.37
CA MET A 63 -18.57 -1.51 10.44
C MET A 63 -18.06 -2.94 10.52
N GLU A 64 -18.11 -3.52 11.72
CA GLU A 64 -17.82 -4.95 11.89
C GLU A 64 -18.97 -5.71 11.25
N ILE A 65 -18.64 -6.50 10.23
CA ILE A 65 -19.58 -7.47 9.68
C ILE A 65 -19.69 -8.56 10.75
N GLN A 66 -20.87 -8.70 11.33
CA GLN A 66 -21.17 -9.76 12.29
C GLN A 66 -21.51 -11.05 11.53
N ASP A 67 -21.27 -12.21 12.15
CA ASP A 67 -21.61 -13.54 11.64
C ASP A 67 -21.05 -13.90 10.25
N PHE A 68 -19.73 -13.87 10.13
CA PHE A 68 -19.02 -14.49 9.00
C PHE A 68 -18.19 -15.70 9.45
N ASP A 69 -18.11 -16.72 8.60
CA ASP A 69 -17.31 -17.93 8.86
C ASP A 69 -15.90 -17.81 8.27
N SER A 70 -15.78 -17.21 7.09
CA SER A 70 -14.49 -17.07 6.42
C SER A 70 -14.38 -15.79 5.60
N VAL A 71 -13.14 -15.37 5.36
CA VAL A 71 -12.82 -14.14 4.63
C VAL A 71 -11.85 -14.44 3.51
N LYS A 72 -12.21 -14.10 2.28
CA LYS A 72 -11.31 -14.18 1.13
C LYS A 72 -10.62 -12.84 0.92
N VAL A 73 -9.29 -12.92 0.87
CA VAL A 73 -8.37 -11.79 0.69
C VAL A 73 -7.40 -12.10 -0.44
N GLN A 74 -7.08 -11.09 -1.25
CA GLN A 74 -6.16 -11.25 -2.39
C GLN A 74 -4.80 -10.56 -2.17
N THR A 75 -4.69 -9.70 -1.15
CA THR A 75 -3.47 -8.94 -0.88
C THR A 75 -3.06 -9.06 0.58
N VAL A 76 -1.75 -9.03 0.80
CA VAL A 76 -1.15 -9.00 2.16
C VAL A 76 -1.67 -7.81 2.97
N TYR A 77 -1.93 -6.69 2.31
CA TYR A 77 -2.50 -5.51 2.96
C TYR A 77 -3.92 -5.74 3.47
N ALA A 78 -4.76 -6.42 2.68
CA ALA A 78 -6.12 -6.78 3.09
C ALA A 78 -6.10 -7.76 4.26
N LEU A 79 -5.26 -8.80 4.19
CA LEU A 79 -5.09 -9.78 5.27
C LEU A 79 -4.69 -9.12 6.59
N GLU A 80 -3.61 -8.33 6.60
CA GLU A 80 -3.13 -7.66 7.82
C GLU A 80 -4.20 -6.78 8.46
N ARG A 81 -5.01 -6.13 7.61
CA ARG A 81 -6.07 -5.25 8.09
C ARG A 81 -7.29 -6.00 8.59
N VAL A 82 -7.65 -7.12 7.96
CA VAL A 82 -8.68 -8.04 8.46
C VAL A 82 -8.25 -8.61 9.80
N GLN A 83 -7.03 -9.15 9.91
CA GLN A 83 -6.48 -9.70 11.15
C GLN A 83 -6.40 -8.65 12.27
N LYS A 84 -6.08 -7.39 11.94
CA LYS A 84 -6.06 -6.30 12.92
C LYS A 84 -7.45 -5.96 13.47
N ILE A 85 -8.51 -6.14 12.68
CA ILE A 85 -9.87 -5.78 13.06
C ILE A 85 -10.57 -6.95 13.74
N TYR A 86 -10.52 -8.14 13.14
CA TYR A 86 -11.28 -9.32 13.54
C TYR A 86 -10.46 -10.37 14.30
N GLY A 87 -9.15 -10.17 14.44
CA GLY A 87 -8.24 -11.08 15.13
C GLY A 87 -7.51 -12.05 14.18
N SER A 88 -6.41 -12.62 14.66
CA SER A 88 -5.57 -13.56 13.90
C SER A 88 -6.19 -14.96 13.76
N SER A 89 -7.27 -15.24 14.47
CA SER A 89 -7.98 -16.53 14.48
C SER A 89 -9.08 -16.65 13.42
N THR A 90 -9.34 -15.59 12.65
CA THR A 90 -10.32 -15.67 11.55
C THR A 90 -9.82 -16.56 10.43
N ASN A 91 -10.70 -17.43 9.91
CA ASN A 91 -10.42 -18.25 8.72
C ASN A 91 -10.30 -17.36 7.47
N THR A 92 -9.06 -16.95 7.17
CA THR A 92 -8.73 -16.18 5.97
C THR A 92 -8.21 -17.10 4.88
N SER A 93 -8.62 -16.88 3.63
CA SER A 93 -8.09 -17.63 2.49
C SER A 93 -6.57 -17.43 2.35
N ASP A 94 -5.88 -18.48 1.92
CA ASP A 94 -4.45 -18.39 1.59
C ASP A 94 -4.23 -17.35 0.48
N ILE A 95 -3.22 -16.50 0.70
CA ILE A 95 -2.82 -15.50 -0.28
C ILE A 95 -1.92 -16.19 -1.32
N PRO A 96 -2.08 -15.90 -2.62
CA PRO A 96 -1.16 -16.40 -3.64
C PRO A 96 0.29 -15.95 -3.34
N GLU A 97 1.24 -16.85 -3.54
CA GLU A 97 2.65 -16.64 -3.20
C GLU A 97 3.22 -15.39 -3.89
N ASP A 98 2.82 -15.14 -5.13
CA ASP A 98 3.20 -13.95 -5.92
C ASP A 98 2.86 -12.63 -5.20
N ALA A 99 1.73 -12.58 -4.50
CA ALA A 99 1.33 -11.39 -3.76
C ALA A 99 2.17 -11.19 -2.49
N LEU A 100 2.68 -12.28 -1.89
CA LEU A 100 3.65 -12.23 -0.79
C LEU A 100 4.98 -11.66 -1.29
N TYR A 101 5.54 -12.21 -2.37
CA TYR A 101 6.78 -11.71 -2.96
C TYR A 101 6.68 -10.23 -3.34
N TYR A 102 5.56 -9.83 -3.94
CA TYR A 102 5.34 -8.44 -4.31
C TYR A 102 5.32 -7.51 -3.10
N ALA A 103 4.58 -7.88 -2.05
CA ALA A 103 4.42 -7.07 -0.85
C ALA A 103 5.75 -6.93 -0.10
N HIS A 104 6.44 -8.04 0.16
CA HIS A 104 7.68 -8.06 0.93
C HIS A 104 8.85 -7.42 0.18
N THR A 105 8.98 -7.64 -1.12
CA THR A 105 9.99 -6.94 -1.94
C THR A 105 9.76 -5.42 -1.95
N LYS A 106 8.50 -4.97 -2.03
CA LYS A 106 8.17 -3.54 -1.95
C LYS A 106 8.46 -2.97 -0.56
N ARG A 107 8.11 -3.67 0.52
CA ARG A 107 8.42 -3.24 1.90
C ARG A 107 9.92 -3.16 2.14
N TYR A 108 10.67 -4.16 1.66
CA TYR A 108 12.12 -4.18 1.75
C TYR A 108 12.76 -2.96 1.07
N ARG A 109 12.30 -2.59 -0.12
CA ARG A 109 12.78 -1.36 -0.79
C ARG A 109 12.48 -0.10 0.02
N ASN A 110 11.30 0.01 0.60
CA ASN A 110 10.94 1.15 1.46
C ASN A 110 11.74 1.18 2.76
N ALA A 111 12.03 0.02 3.34
CA ALA A 111 12.91 -0.11 4.50
C ALA A 111 14.33 0.34 4.14
N ARG A 112 14.89 -0.13 3.02
CA ARG A 112 16.21 0.29 2.51
C ARG A 112 16.29 1.79 2.27
N MET A 113 15.26 2.40 1.68
CA MET A 113 15.21 3.87 1.51
C MET A 113 15.17 4.58 2.87
N SER A 114 14.42 4.06 3.84
CA SER A 114 14.38 4.63 5.20
C SER A 114 15.74 4.53 5.89
N SER A 115 16.46 3.41 5.73
CA SER A 115 17.81 3.23 6.23
C SER A 115 18.80 4.21 5.60
N LEU A 116 18.67 4.47 4.29
CA LEU A 116 19.46 5.51 3.62
C LEU A 116 19.18 6.90 4.18
N PHE A 117 17.91 7.24 4.43
CA PHE A 117 17.54 8.50 5.07
C PHE A 117 18.08 8.63 6.51
N ALA A 118 18.08 7.54 7.26
CA ALA A 118 18.68 7.51 8.59
C ALA A 118 20.21 7.77 8.50
N ALA A 119 20.90 7.06 7.61
CA ALA A 119 22.34 7.25 7.38
C ALA A 119 22.66 8.69 6.93
N SER A 120 21.85 9.26 6.03
CA SER A 120 22.04 10.65 5.58
C SER A 120 21.79 11.65 6.70
N ALA A 121 20.79 11.43 7.56
CA ALA A 121 20.49 12.33 8.68
C ALA A 121 21.65 12.35 9.70
N TRP A 122 22.22 11.18 10.02
CA TRP A 122 23.41 11.09 10.85
C TRP A 122 24.65 11.69 10.17
N SER A 123 24.82 11.51 8.86
CA SER A 123 25.93 12.13 8.12
C SER A 123 25.81 13.66 8.11
N LEU A 124 24.59 14.20 7.98
CA LEU A 124 24.32 15.64 8.04
C LEU A 124 24.56 16.22 9.44
N SER A 125 24.43 15.41 10.50
CA SER A 125 24.72 15.85 11.86
C SER A 125 26.19 16.22 12.08
N LEU A 126 27.11 15.65 11.28
CA LEU A 126 28.53 16.02 11.27
C LEU A 126 28.77 17.41 10.66
N LEU A 127 27.90 17.85 9.75
CA LEU A 127 27.99 19.15 9.08
C LEU A 127 27.21 20.23 9.81
N ASN A 128 26.12 19.85 10.49
CA ASN A 128 25.28 20.77 11.23
C ASN A 128 24.64 20.06 12.45
N PRO A 129 24.96 20.50 13.68
CA PRO A 129 24.53 19.84 14.91
C PRO A 129 23.01 19.86 15.13
N TYR A 130 22.26 20.74 14.47
CA TYR A 130 20.79 20.74 14.54
C TYR A 130 20.16 19.43 14.03
N PHE A 131 20.85 18.69 13.15
CA PHE A 131 20.36 17.40 12.68
C PHE A 131 20.42 16.30 13.74
N LEU A 132 21.15 16.47 14.86
CA LEU A 132 21.12 15.52 15.98
C LEU A 132 19.73 15.37 16.61
N ILE A 133 18.93 16.45 16.59
CA ILE A 133 17.56 16.44 17.12
C ILE A 133 16.65 15.61 16.20
N VAL A 134 16.89 15.66 14.89
CA VAL A 134 15.99 15.07 13.87
C VAL A 134 16.42 13.66 13.48
N ALA A 135 17.71 13.33 13.52
CA ALA A 135 18.27 12.04 13.08
C ALA A 135 17.69 10.77 13.77
N PRO A 136 17.26 10.80 15.05
CA PRO A 136 16.63 9.64 15.68
C PRO A 136 15.31 9.21 15.00
N LEU A 137 14.53 10.16 14.47
CA LEU A 137 13.23 9.90 13.87
C LEU A 137 13.29 9.00 12.61
N PRO A 138 14.10 9.29 11.56
CA PRO A 138 14.25 8.38 10.43
C PRO A 138 14.89 7.04 10.84
N THR A 139 15.71 7.03 11.88
CA THR A 139 16.31 5.78 12.43
C THR A 139 15.24 4.86 13.00
N LEU A 140 14.36 5.37 13.86
CA LEU A 140 13.24 4.61 14.42
C LEU A 140 12.27 4.13 13.31
N GLN A 141 12.03 4.97 12.31
CA GLN A 141 11.21 4.59 11.16
C GLN A 141 11.85 3.45 10.34
N ALA A 142 13.17 3.49 10.12
CA ALA A 142 13.89 2.44 9.41
C ALA A 142 13.81 1.10 10.16
N LEU A 143 14.07 1.10 11.47
CA LEU A 143 13.99 -0.10 12.31
C LEU A 143 12.59 -0.71 12.29
N LYS A 144 11.55 0.12 12.44
CA LYS A 144 10.16 -0.35 12.43
C LYS A 144 9.77 -0.95 11.07
N ARG A 145 10.22 -0.34 9.97
CA ARG A 145 9.93 -0.83 8.62
C ARG A 145 10.67 -2.13 8.31
N ASP A 146 11.92 -2.28 8.75
CA ASP A 146 12.71 -3.49 8.50
C ASP A 146 12.15 -4.70 9.25
N LYS A 147 11.68 -4.52 10.50
CA LYS A 147 11.03 -5.59 11.28
C LYS A 147 9.78 -6.18 10.61
N GLY A 148 9.10 -5.42 9.75
CA GLY A 148 7.89 -5.87 9.05
C GLY A 148 8.16 -6.60 7.72
N VAL A 149 9.43 -6.88 7.40
CA VAL A 149 9.85 -7.53 6.16
C VAL A 149 10.27 -8.96 6.44
N ASP A 150 9.51 -9.92 5.91
CA ASP A 150 10.02 -11.27 5.73
C ASP A 150 11.00 -11.31 4.54
N LYS A 151 12.28 -11.57 4.85
CA LYS A 151 13.37 -11.60 3.89
C LYS A 151 13.32 -12.82 2.97
N LYS A 152 12.59 -13.88 3.35
CA LYS A 152 12.42 -15.08 2.52
C LYS A 152 11.67 -14.77 1.22
N TYR A 153 10.74 -13.81 1.26
CA TYR A 153 9.91 -13.40 0.13
C TYR A 153 10.45 -12.14 -0.59
N VAL A 154 11.73 -11.82 -0.41
CA VAL A 154 12.36 -10.67 -1.08
C VAL A 154 13.07 -11.12 -2.35
N MET A 155 12.60 -10.62 -3.48
CA MET A 155 13.20 -10.87 -4.79
C MET A 155 14.46 -10.03 -5.01
N ASN A 156 15.38 -10.58 -5.81
CA ASN A 156 16.53 -9.83 -6.29
C ASN A 156 16.13 -8.71 -7.26
N GLY A 157 17.01 -7.74 -7.49
CA GLY A 157 16.72 -6.59 -8.35
C GLY A 157 16.43 -6.92 -9.82
N LYS A 158 16.92 -8.07 -10.33
CA LYS A 158 16.60 -8.56 -11.68
C LYS A 158 15.21 -9.21 -11.70
N GLU A 159 14.97 -10.16 -10.80
CA GLU A 159 13.67 -10.83 -10.59
C GLU A 159 12.53 -9.83 -10.34
N TRP A 160 12.78 -8.80 -9.52
CA TRP A 160 11.78 -7.76 -9.27
C TRP A 160 11.39 -6.99 -10.53
N ARG A 161 12.33 -6.77 -11.45
CA ARG A 161 12.06 -6.04 -12.70
C ARG A 161 11.23 -6.88 -13.67
N THR A 162 11.50 -8.18 -13.77
CA THR A 162 10.71 -9.11 -14.59
C THR A 162 9.32 -9.28 -13.98
N PHE A 163 9.25 -9.62 -12.69
CA PHE A 163 8.01 -9.77 -11.95
C PHE A 163 7.13 -8.52 -12.04
N LYS A 164 7.69 -7.31 -11.90
CA LYS A 164 6.92 -6.06 -12.00
C LYS A 164 6.34 -5.84 -13.40
N LYS A 165 6.99 -6.31 -14.47
CA LYS A 165 6.46 -6.23 -15.83
C LYS A 165 5.29 -7.21 -15.99
N GLU A 166 5.48 -8.46 -15.57
CA GLU A 166 4.45 -9.51 -15.60
C GLU A 166 3.24 -9.14 -14.76
N TYR A 167 3.46 -8.67 -13.53
CA TYR A 167 2.41 -8.25 -12.61
C TYR A 167 1.62 -7.03 -13.12
N LYS A 168 2.26 -6.11 -13.85
CA LYS A 168 1.55 -5.01 -14.53
C LYS A 168 0.61 -5.52 -15.62
N VAL A 169 1.04 -6.52 -16.39
CA VAL A 169 0.20 -7.17 -17.41
C VAL A 169 -0.95 -7.90 -16.72
N HIS A 170 -0.69 -8.63 -15.64
CA HIS A 170 -1.71 -9.30 -14.84
C HIS A 170 -2.78 -8.31 -14.31
N ILE A 171 -2.37 -7.18 -13.72
CA ILE A 171 -3.29 -6.13 -13.28
C ILE A 171 -4.11 -5.58 -14.45
N LYS A 172 -3.48 -5.30 -15.60
CA LYS A 172 -4.17 -4.78 -16.78
C LYS A 172 -5.24 -5.75 -17.28
N ASN A 173 -4.92 -7.05 -17.30
CA ASN A 173 -5.85 -8.10 -17.70
C ASN A 173 -7.01 -8.23 -16.71
N HIS A 174 -6.74 -8.13 -15.40
CA HIS A 174 -7.81 -8.10 -14.39
C HIS A 174 -8.70 -6.86 -14.51
N LYS A 175 -8.13 -5.68 -14.79
CA LYS A 175 -8.91 -4.46 -15.02
C LYS A 175 -9.86 -4.62 -16.21
N ASN A 176 -9.38 -5.22 -17.31
CA ASN A 176 -10.18 -5.44 -18.52
C ASN A 176 -11.24 -6.54 -18.32
N LYS A 177 -10.91 -7.62 -17.60
CA LYS A 177 -11.89 -8.67 -17.23
C LYS A 177 -12.97 -8.15 -16.28
N SER A 178 -12.60 -7.35 -15.29
CA SER A 178 -13.58 -6.71 -14.39
C SER A 178 -14.45 -5.69 -15.13
N GLN A 179 -13.93 -5.01 -16.16
CA GLN A 179 -14.77 -4.17 -17.03
C GLN A 179 -15.69 -5.00 -17.91
N ALA A 180 -15.23 -6.14 -18.46
CA ALA A 180 -16.07 -7.03 -19.24
C ALA A 180 -17.20 -7.68 -18.41
N SER A 181 -16.91 -8.12 -17.18
CA SER A 181 -17.92 -8.71 -16.29
C SER A 181 -18.92 -7.69 -15.74
N VAL A 182 -18.53 -6.40 -15.63
CA VAL A 182 -19.47 -5.32 -15.28
C VAL A 182 -20.38 -5.02 -16.47
N VAL A 183 -19.86 -5.04 -17.70
CA VAL A 183 -20.67 -4.85 -18.92
C VAL A 183 -21.62 -6.02 -19.19
N GLU A 184 -21.26 -7.26 -18.81
CA GLU A 184 -22.17 -8.41 -18.87
C GLU A 184 -23.27 -8.36 -17.81
N ALA A 185 -22.98 -7.87 -16.59
CA ALA A 185 -23.98 -7.70 -15.55
C ALA A 185 -25.00 -6.58 -15.88
N ASP A 186 -24.56 -5.55 -16.60
CA ASP A 186 -25.43 -4.44 -17.06
C ASP A 186 -26.19 -4.76 -18.37
N ASN A 187 -25.86 -5.85 -19.06
CA ASN A 187 -26.51 -6.26 -20.32
C ASN A 187 -27.42 -7.50 -20.18
N VAL A 188 -27.75 -7.95 -18.97
CA VAL A 188 -28.86 -8.89 -18.80
C VAL A 188 -30.15 -8.13 -19.08
N PRO A 189 -30.91 -8.44 -20.15
CA PRO A 189 -32.18 -7.79 -20.39
C PRO A 189 -33.11 -8.14 -19.24
N SER A 190 -33.67 -7.11 -18.59
CA SER A 190 -34.82 -7.26 -17.71
C SER A 190 -36.00 -7.75 -18.54
N THR A 191 -36.12 -9.06 -18.75
CA THR A 191 -37.37 -9.65 -19.22
C THR A 191 -38.36 -9.63 -18.07
N SER A 192 -39.11 -8.55 -18.00
CA SER A 192 -40.46 -8.57 -17.46
C SER A 192 -41.29 -9.52 -18.32
N SER A 193 -41.56 -10.73 -17.82
CA SER A 193 -42.62 -11.57 -18.36
C SER A 193 -43.76 -11.61 -17.35
N SER A 194 -44.73 -10.75 -17.66
CA SER A 194 -46.15 -10.78 -17.34
C SER A 194 -46.68 -12.12 -16.81
N GLU A 195 -47.50 -11.99 -15.77
CA GLU A 195 -48.59 -12.88 -15.36
C GLU A 195 -49.12 -13.80 -16.47
N LYS A 196 -49.23 -15.09 -16.16
CA LYS A 196 -50.40 -15.89 -16.55
C LYS A 196 -50.80 -16.81 -15.40
N ASN A 197 -51.94 -16.50 -14.80
CA ASN A 197 -52.79 -17.41 -14.05
C ASN A 197 -53.00 -18.70 -14.84
N TYR A 198 -52.85 -19.85 -14.19
CA TYR A 198 -53.75 -20.99 -14.38
C TYR A 198 -53.91 -21.76 -13.07
N THR A 199 -55.17 -21.78 -12.62
CA THR A 199 -55.76 -22.75 -11.68
C THR A 199 -55.84 -24.12 -12.36
N ILE A 200 -55.42 -25.18 -11.67
CA ILE A 200 -56.16 -26.38 -11.22
C ILE A 200 -55.17 -27.22 -10.42
#